data_AF-A0A848KDN7-F1
#
_entry.id   AF-A0A848KDN7-F1
#
_cell.length_a   1.000
_cell.length_b   1.000
_cell.length_c   1.000
_cell.angle_alpha   90.00
_cell.angle_beta   90.00
_cell.angle_gamma   90.00
#
_symmetry.space_group_name_H-M   'P 1'
#
loop_
_entity.id
_entity.type
_entity.pdbx_description
1 polymer ?
#
loop_
_entity_poly.entity_id
_entity_poly.type
_entity_poly.pdbx_seq_one_letter_code
_entity_poly.pdbx_strand_id
1 'polypeptide(L)' 'MGAEFAATATGWQTWRFGCDVCDRRMWTALDREAKAMAMAKANGWIVGAATLCPACAVVAQHHRVEPERGAQDVAG' A
#
# COMPACT_ATOMS: atom_id res chain seq x y z
N MET A 1 0.50 -9.46 4.03
CA MET A 1 1.17 -10.43 3.13
C MET A 1 2.15 -9.63 2.28
N GLY A 2 3.41 -10.05 2.23
CA GLY A 2 4.55 -9.24 1.76
C GLY A 2 4.77 -9.24 0.24
N ALA A 3 5.71 -8.42 -0.21
CA ALA A 3 6.15 -8.34 -1.62
C ALA A 3 6.71 -9.70 -2.08
N GLU A 4 6.31 -10.15 -3.26
CA GLU A 4 6.72 -11.44 -3.80
C GLU A 4 7.68 -11.22 -4.98
N PHE A 5 8.82 -11.92 -4.93
CA PHE A 5 9.76 -11.99 -6.03
C PHE A 5 9.20 -12.87 -7.16
N ALA A 6 9.20 -12.35 -8.38
CA ALA A 6 8.96 -13.15 -9.58
C ALA A 6 10.06 -12.89 -10.61
N ALA A 7 10.87 -13.90 -10.89
CA ALA A 7 11.79 -13.88 -12.01
C ALA A 7 10.99 -14.14 -13.31
N THR A 8 11.02 -13.21 -14.26
CA THR A 8 10.44 -13.44 -15.59
C THR A 8 11.48 -14.13 -16.49
N ALA A 9 11.01 -14.93 -17.47
CA ALA A 9 11.84 -15.69 -18.40
C ALA A 9 12.84 -14.84 -19.22
N THR A 10 12.69 -13.51 -19.22
CA THR A 10 13.56 -12.53 -19.88
C THR A 10 14.75 -12.07 -19.02
N GLY A 11 14.94 -12.62 -17.81
CA GLY A 11 16.10 -12.29 -16.94
C GLY A 11 15.95 -10.98 -16.17
N TRP A 12 14.76 -10.36 -16.20
CA TRP A 12 14.47 -9.13 -15.45
C TRP A 12 13.92 -9.53 -14.08
N GLN A 13 14.60 -9.12 -13.02
CA GLN A 13 14.08 -9.28 -11.67
C GLN A 13 12.89 -8.34 -11.52
N THR A 14 11.70 -8.90 -11.38
CA THR A 14 10.49 -8.12 -11.17
C THR A 14 9.99 -8.30 -9.75
N TRP A 15 9.64 -7.18 -9.14
CA TRP A 15 9.02 -7.15 -7.83
C TRP A 15 7.53 -6.92 -7.98
N ARG A 16 6.74 -7.72 -7.24
CA ARG A 16 5.29 -7.58 -7.20
C ARG A 16 4.86 -7.10 -5.82
N PHE A 17 4.16 -5.97 -5.79
CA PHE A 17 3.46 -5.44 -4.62
C PHE A 17 1.97 -5.74 -4.75
N GLY A 18 1.41 -6.46 -3.80
CA GLY A 18 -0.03 -6.73 -3.69
C GLY A 18 -0.65 -5.90 -2.57
N CYS A 19 -1.85 -5.36 -2.79
CA CYS A 19 -2.58 -4.71 -1.72
C CYS A 19 -3.17 -5.78 -0.78
N ASP A 20 -3.00 -5.61 0.53
CA ASP A 20 -3.53 -6.53 1.54
C ASP A 20 -5.07 -6.46 1.69
N VAL A 21 -5.69 -5.40 1.17
CA VAL A 21 -7.14 -5.11 1.32
C VAL A 21 -7.92 -5.39 0.04
N CYS A 22 -7.28 -5.33 -1.12
CA CYS A 22 -7.94 -5.52 -2.41
C CYS A 22 -7.01 -6.20 -3.41
N ASP A 23 -7.55 -6.70 -4.53
CA ASP A 23 -6.75 -7.42 -5.54
C ASP A 23 -5.82 -6.55 -6.41
N ARG A 24 -5.62 -5.27 -6.06
CA ARG A 24 -4.74 -4.40 -6.83
C ARG A 24 -3.28 -4.84 -6.66
N ARG A 25 -2.56 -4.92 -7.79
CA ARG A 25 -1.15 -5.31 -7.85
C ARG A 25 -0.35 -4.29 -8.65
N MET A 26 0.90 -4.10 -8.28
CA MET A 26 1.87 -3.30 -9.02
C MET A 26 3.15 -4.11 -9.24
N TRP A 27 3.71 -3.95 -10.43
CA TRP A 27 4.95 -4.60 -10.83
C TRP A 27 6.04 -3.55 -11.01
N THR A 28 7.26 -3.84 -10.57
CA THR A 28 8.42 -3.01 -10.85
C THR A 28 9.54 -3.84 -11.46
N ALA A 29 10.10 -3.38 -12.57
CA ALA A 29 11.27 -3.99 -13.23
C ALA A 29 12.56 -3.41 -12.63
N LEU A 30 12.82 -3.72 -11.36
CA LEU A 30 13.98 -3.19 -10.62
C LEU A 30 14.80 -4.32 -10.02
N ASP A 31 16.11 -4.15 -10.10
CA ASP A 31 17.13 -5.13 -9.70
C ASP A 31 17.31 -5.28 -8.17
N ARG A 32 16.73 -4.37 -7.38
CA ARG A 32 16.88 -4.36 -5.91
C ARG A 32 15.57 -4.05 -5.20
N GLU A 33 15.33 -4.76 -4.11
CA GLU A 33 14.15 -4.57 -3.25
C GLU A 33 13.96 -3.13 -2.83
N ALA A 34 15.03 -2.53 -2.28
CA ALA A 34 14.97 -1.17 -1.77
C ALA A 34 14.56 -0.15 -2.85
N LYS A 35 15.00 -0.35 -4.10
CA LYS A 35 14.59 0.48 -5.24
C LYS A 35 13.12 0.22 -5.61
N ALA A 36 12.70 -1.04 -5.64
CA ALA A 36 11.32 -1.42 -5.87
C ALA A 36 10.36 -0.83 -4.83
N MET A 37 10.74 -0.89 -3.54
CA MET A 37 10.00 -0.27 -2.44
C MET A 37 9.96 1.25 -2.56
N ALA A 38 11.07 1.89 -2.91
CA ALA A 38 11.12 3.34 -3.13
C ALA A 38 10.21 3.76 -4.29
N MET A 39 10.24 3.01 -5.40
CA MET A 39 9.34 3.21 -6.53
C MET A 39 7.88 3.02 -6.14
N ALA A 40 7.56 1.99 -5.36
CA ALA A 40 6.22 1.74 -4.86
C ALA A 40 5.70 2.92 -4.02
N LYS A 41 6.52 3.39 -3.08
CA LYS A 41 6.22 4.56 -2.25
C LYS A 41 6.02 5.82 -3.10
N ALA A 42 6.85 6.04 -4.12
CA ALA A 42 6.69 7.16 -5.05
C ALA A 42 5.38 7.09 -5.85
N ASN A 43 4.86 5.88 -6.11
CA ASN A 43 3.55 5.66 -6.73
C ASN A 43 2.38 5.67 -5.73
N GLY A 44 2.62 6.13 -4.49
CA GLY A 44 1.58 6.26 -3.46
C GLY A 44 1.23 4.96 -2.73
N TRP A 45 2.01 3.90 -2.90
CA TRP A 45 1.83 2.69 -2.11
C TRP A 45 2.42 2.83 -0.72
N ILE A 46 1.72 2.30 0.28
CA ILE A 46 2.33 2.05 1.58
C ILE A 46 2.95 0.66 1.50
N VAL A 47 4.24 0.54 1.87
CA VAL A 47 4.99 -0.72 1.87
C VAL A 47 5.77 -0.82 3.18
N GLY A 48 5.55 -1.90 3.93
CA GLY A 48 6.10 -2.11 5.27
C GLY A 48 5.29 -3.16 6.04
N ALA A 49 4.80 -2.82 7.23
CA ALA A 49 3.97 -3.70 8.05
C ALA A 49 2.65 -4.13 7.37
N ALA A 50 2.10 -3.27 6.52
CA ALA A 50 1.01 -3.58 5.60
C ALA A 50 1.35 -3.00 4.23
N THR A 51 0.92 -3.69 3.17
CA THR A 51 1.03 -3.21 1.80
C THR A 51 -0.32 -2.72 1.34
N LEU A 52 -0.47 -1.41 1.11
CA LEU A 52 -1.72 -0.81 0.68
C LEU A 52 -1.54 -0.09 -0.65
N CYS A 53 -2.47 -0.32 -1.58
CA CYS A 53 -2.54 0.50 -2.78
C CYS A 53 -2.98 1.94 -2.43
N PRO A 54 -2.75 2.91 -3.33
CA PRO A 54 -3.04 4.32 -3.04
C PRO A 54 -4.49 4.56 -2.58
N ALA A 55 -5.46 3.89 -3.20
CA ALA A 55 -6.87 4.02 -2.82
C ALA A 55 -7.15 3.49 -1.40
N CYS A 56 -6.68 2.29 -1.08
CA CYS A 56 -6.85 1.71 0.25
C CYS A 56 -6.05 2.47 1.32
N ALA A 57 -4.90 3.05 0.96
CA ALA A 57 -4.11 3.89 1.84
C ALA A 57 -4.86 5.17 2.23
N VAL A 58 -5.48 5.85 1.27
CA VAL A 58 -6.33 7.03 1.52
C VAL A 58 -7.52 6.69 2.41
N VAL A 59 -8.23 5.59 2.12
CA VAL A 59 -9.35 5.12 2.93
C VAL A 59 -8.91 4.80 4.36
N ALA A 60 -7.79 4.10 4.54
CA ALA A 60 -7.25 3.79 5.87
C ALA A 60 -6.83 5.05 6.64
N GLN A 61 -6.34 6.10 5.97
CA GLN A 61 -6.06 7.39 6.60
C GLN A 61 -7.35 8.10 7.03
N HIS A 62 -8.41 8.08 6.21
CA HIS A 62 -9.70 8.67 6.58
C HIS A 62 -10.38 7.93 7.74
N HIS A 63 -10.30 6.60 7.80
CA HIS A 63 -10.85 5.84 8.94
C HIS A 63 -10.00 5.95 10.22
N ARG A 64 -8.70 6.25 10.12
CA ARG A 64 -7.92 6.66 11.29
C ARG A 64 -8.39 8.00 11.85
N VAL A 65 -9.02 8.82 11.01
CA VAL A 65 -9.74 10.03 11.40
C VAL A 65 -11.22 9.71 11.53
N GLU A 66 -11.60 8.69 12.30
CA GLU A 66 -12.96 8.70 12.85
C GLU A 66 -13.00 9.75 13.96
N PRO A 67 -13.95 10.70 13.90
CA PRO A 67 -13.87 11.97 14.60
C PRO A 67 -14.41 11.84 16.01
N GLU A 68 -13.74 12.47 16.96
CA GLU A 68 -14.29 12.92 18.23
C GLU A 68 -15.39 13.99 18.03
N ARG A 69 -16.49 13.63 17.36
CA ARG A 69 -17.71 14.43 17.15
C ARG A 69 -18.99 13.63 17.44
N GLY A 70 -18.91 12.76 18.45
CA GLY A 70 -20.04 12.00 18.99
C GLY A 70 -20.27 12.27 20.48
N ALA A 71 -19.93 13.45 20.99
CA ALA A 71 -20.19 13.81 22.38
C ALA A 71 -20.63 15.27 22.49
N GLN A 72 -21.85 15.46 23.02
CA GLN A 72 -22.35 16.66 23.73
C GLN A 72 -22.84 17.79 22.77
N ASP A 73 -24.09 18.28 22.77
CA ASP A 73 -25.05 18.51 23.86
C ASP A 73 -26.52 18.35 23.42
N VAL A 74 -27.28 17.58 24.20
CA VAL A 74 -28.73 17.78 24.39
C VAL A 74 -28.92 18.25 25.84
N ALA A 75 -28.85 19.56 26.04
CA ALA A 75 -29.53 20.23 27.14
C ALA A 75 -30.70 20.97 26.48
N GLY A 76 -31.96 20.70 26.83
CA GLY A 76 -32.49 20.85 28.18
C GLY A 76 -33.24 22.17 28.19
#